data_AF-A5UUX2-F1
#
_entry.id   AF-A5UUX2-F1
#
_cell.length_a   1.000
_cell.length_b   1.000
_cell.length_c   1.000
_cell.angle_alpha   90.00
_cell.angle_beta   90.00
_cell.angle_gamma   90.00
#
_symmetry.space_group_name_H-M   'P 1'
#
loop_
_entity.id
_entity.type
_entity.pdbx_description
1 polymer ?
#
loop_
_entity_poly.entity_id
_entity_poly.type
_entity_poly.pdbx_seq_one_letter_code
_entity_poly.pdbx_strand_id
1 'polypeptide(L)'
;MVALIVLDSTAIAPMHFARYLERLATTLPRGATVYVFSPDGIVYTVSRNSIRRLDPTRRAEDCVDMLRFIDTGQYTRYLIGSASTSDDNPANATFKLGFVHPHSAFTPHAHGAEHFVLSMGYASCGLYDHDQEAVAHVRLIPGSLLHIPAMMPHSFNNRANAPLPLVIANTGMGIDHEDYAITAAMAEERARRGDEAAERLVAALRKLEAEMASERVHADVSLRERLAGFLRRLAGVLEGGA
;
A
#
# COMPACT_ATOMS: atom_id res chain seq x y z
N MET A 1 -25.25 32.31 -2.59
CA MET A 1 -26.10 31.85 -1.48
C MET A 1 -25.38 30.68 -0.82
N VAL A 2 -24.88 30.94 0.38
CA VAL A 2 -24.25 30.05 1.39
C VAL A 2 -23.23 29.03 0.88
N ALA A 3 -21.95 29.40 1.00
CA ALA A 3 -20.85 28.46 1.11
C ALA A 3 -21.02 27.65 2.40
N LEU A 4 -21.35 26.36 2.26
CA LEU A 4 -21.27 25.42 3.37
C LEU A 4 -19.87 24.81 3.34
N ILE A 5 -18.92 25.52 3.94
CA ILE A 5 -17.65 24.91 4.36
C ILE A 5 -18.03 23.96 5.50
N VAL A 6 -18.15 22.67 5.19
CA VAL A 6 -18.21 21.64 6.23
C VAL A 6 -16.82 21.57 6.86
N LEU A 7 -16.63 22.43 7.85
CA LEU A 7 -15.56 22.37 8.83
C LEU A 7 -15.88 21.19 9.75
N ASP A 8 -15.29 20.04 9.50
CA ASP A 8 -15.09 19.09 10.58
C ASP A 8 -13.70 18.45 10.48
N SER A 9 -12.80 19.08 11.23
CA SER A 9 -11.51 18.62 11.74
C SER A 9 -10.39 18.21 10.77
N THR A 10 -9.16 18.53 11.21
CA THR A 10 -7.82 18.05 10.75
C THR A 10 -7.14 18.78 9.58
N ALA A 11 -6.02 19.45 9.91
CA ALA A 11 -4.99 20.05 9.05
C ALA A 11 -5.48 20.85 7.83
N ILE A 12 -5.50 22.17 7.97
CA ILE A 12 -5.67 23.12 6.85
C ILE A 12 -4.54 22.84 5.85
N ALA A 13 -4.87 22.23 4.72
CA ALA A 13 -3.98 22.21 3.57
C ALA A 13 -3.55 23.67 3.29
N PRO A 14 -2.25 23.96 3.15
CA PRO A 14 -1.80 25.33 2.89
C PRO A 14 -2.59 25.90 1.71
N MET A 15 -3.09 27.15 1.84
CA MET A 15 -4.04 27.78 0.91
C MET A 15 -3.74 27.56 -0.58
N HIS A 16 -2.45 27.49 -0.93
CA HIS A 16 -1.96 27.23 -2.28
C HIS A 16 -2.30 25.80 -2.77
N PHE A 17 -2.06 24.78 -1.95
CA PHE A 17 -2.40 23.40 -2.29
C PHE A 17 -3.92 23.21 -2.48
N ALA A 18 -4.75 23.85 -1.65
CA ALA A 18 -6.20 23.82 -1.81
C ALA A 18 -6.62 24.42 -3.18
N ARG A 19 -6.06 25.58 -3.55
CA ARG A 19 -6.31 26.21 -4.86
C ARG A 19 -5.87 25.33 -6.03
N TYR A 20 -4.74 24.64 -5.90
CA TYR A 20 -4.28 23.68 -6.92
C TYR A 20 -5.31 22.56 -7.14
N LEU A 21 -5.81 21.94 -6.06
CA LEU A 21 -6.83 20.90 -6.16
C LEU A 21 -8.15 21.43 -6.76
N GLU A 22 -8.58 22.64 -6.39
CA GLU A 22 -9.76 23.31 -6.99
C GLU A 22 -9.57 23.58 -8.48
N ARG A 23 -8.38 24.01 -8.90
CA ARG A 23 -8.04 24.21 -10.30
C ARG A 23 -8.08 22.90 -11.09
N LEU A 24 -7.54 21.81 -10.53
CA LEU A 24 -7.69 20.48 -11.12
C LEU A 24 -9.16 20.08 -11.24
N ALA A 25 -9.97 20.24 -10.19
CA ALA A 25 -11.38 19.87 -10.19
C ALA A 25 -12.20 20.63 -11.25
N THR A 26 -11.81 21.85 -11.59
CA THR A 26 -12.47 22.66 -12.65
C THR A 26 -11.91 22.38 -14.05
N THR A 27 -10.66 21.90 -14.16
CA THR A 27 -9.98 21.66 -15.45
C THR A 27 -10.19 20.24 -15.97
N LEU A 28 -10.35 19.25 -15.09
CA LEU A 28 -10.38 17.84 -15.49
C LEU A 28 -11.57 17.50 -16.41
N PRO A 29 -11.38 16.66 -17.45
CA PRO A 29 -12.48 16.09 -18.22
C PRO A 29 -13.35 15.19 -17.34
N ARG A 30 -14.63 15.00 -17.73
CA ARG A 30 -15.49 14.00 -17.06
C ARG A 30 -14.85 12.61 -17.20
N GLY A 31 -14.89 11.82 -16.13
CA GLY A 31 -14.32 10.47 -16.09
C GLY A 31 -12.84 10.40 -15.73
N ALA A 32 -12.09 11.50 -15.79
CA ALA A 32 -10.71 11.52 -15.30
C ALA A 32 -10.65 11.74 -13.79
N THR A 33 -9.77 10.98 -13.14
CA THR A 33 -9.46 11.13 -11.71
C THR A 33 -7.95 11.28 -11.55
N VAL A 34 -7.52 12.31 -10.81
CA VAL A 34 -6.14 12.50 -10.39
C VAL A 34 -6.00 12.06 -8.93
N TYR A 35 -4.95 11.28 -8.64
CA TYR A 35 -4.58 10.88 -7.28
C TYR A 35 -3.35 11.69 -6.88
N VAL A 36 -3.48 12.53 -5.85
CA VAL A 36 -2.38 13.34 -5.32
C VAL A 36 -1.94 12.74 -3.99
N PHE A 37 -0.69 12.32 -3.92
CA PHE A 37 -0.09 11.69 -2.75
C PHE A 37 0.66 12.73 -1.93
N SER A 38 0.20 12.97 -0.70
CA SER A 38 0.84 13.91 0.21
C SER A 38 1.98 13.24 1.01
N PRO A 39 3.06 13.96 1.36
CA PRO A 39 4.15 13.44 2.19
C PRO A 39 3.75 13.02 3.63
N ASP A 40 2.52 13.28 4.05
CA ASP A 40 1.95 12.85 5.34
C ASP A 40 1.08 11.59 5.26
N GLY A 41 1.03 10.94 4.09
CA GLY A 41 0.31 9.70 3.88
C GLY A 41 -1.16 9.89 3.48
N ILE A 42 -1.61 11.13 3.28
CA ILE A 42 -2.95 11.42 2.78
C ILE A 42 -2.98 11.30 1.26
N VAL A 43 -4.05 10.74 0.71
CA VAL A 43 -4.31 10.73 -0.73
C VAL A 43 -5.52 11.61 -1.03
N TYR A 44 -5.39 12.52 -1.98
CA TYR A 44 -6.52 13.29 -2.51
C TYR A 44 -6.92 12.73 -3.87
N THR A 45 -8.19 12.38 -4.00
CA THR A 45 -8.82 12.07 -5.28
C THR A 45 -9.50 13.31 -5.81
N VAL A 46 -9.11 13.75 -7.01
CA VAL A 46 -9.67 14.91 -7.68
C VAL A 46 -10.30 14.47 -8.98
N SER A 47 -11.58 14.76 -9.13
CA SER A 47 -12.33 14.58 -10.38
C SER A 47 -13.12 15.85 -10.66
N ARG A 48 -13.80 15.93 -11.81
CA ARG A 48 -14.54 17.14 -12.18
C ARG A 48 -15.54 17.52 -11.08
N ASN A 49 -15.39 18.72 -10.52
CA ASN A 49 -16.21 19.28 -9.44
C ASN A 49 -16.22 18.46 -8.13
N SER A 50 -15.22 17.60 -7.91
CA SER A 50 -15.16 16.79 -6.69
C SER A 50 -13.72 16.61 -6.22
N ILE A 51 -13.49 16.90 -4.95
CA ILE A 51 -12.25 16.63 -4.24
C ILE A 51 -12.61 15.79 -3.03
N ARG A 52 -12.02 14.60 -2.92
CA ARG A 52 -12.19 13.71 -1.76
C ARG A 52 -10.83 13.34 -1.20
N ARG A 53 -10.66 13.60 0.09
CA ARG A 53 -9.54 13.12 0.91
C ARG A 53 -9.76 11.64 1.25
N LEU A 54 -8.68 10.85 1.23
CA LEU A 54 -8.65 9.47 1.66
C LEU A 54 -7.56 9.29 2.73
N ASP A 55 -7.98 8.92 3.94
CA ASP A 55 -7.12 8.52 5.06
C ASP A 55 -7.79 7.39 5.88
N PRO A 56 -8.03 6.22 5.25
CA PRO A 56 -8.86 5.15 5.82
C PRO A 56 -8.27 4.54 7.10
N THR A 57 -6.96 4.68 7.31
CA THR A 57 -6.30 4.17 8.52
C THR A 57 -6.60 5.02 9.76
N ARG A 58 -7.14 6.23 9.59
CA ARG A 58 -7.46 7.18 10.67
C ARG A 58 -8.93 7.63 10.67
N ARG A 59 -9.64 7.50 9.54
CA ARG A 59 -11.00 8.00 9.34
C ARG A 59 -11.91 6.90 8.82
N ALA A 60 -12.83 6.46 9.66
CA ALA A 60 -13.73 5.35 9.34
C ALA A 60 -14.66 5.66 8.15
N GLU A 61 -15.03 6.93 7.96
CA GLU A 61 -15.83 7.39 6.83
C GLU A 61 -15.10 7.24 5.48
N ASP A 62 -13.77 7.22 5.48
CA ASP A 62 -12.98 7.03 4.28
C ASP A 62 -12.90 5.54 3.87
N CYS A 63 -13.38 4.62 4.72
CA CYS A 63 -13.36 3.17 4.48
C CYS A 63 -14.57 2.64 3.70
N VAL A 64 -15.62 3.44 3.48
CA VAL A 64 -16.92 2.98 2.93
C VAL A 64 -16.78 2.25 1.59
N ASP A 65 -15.84 2.67 0.74
CA ASP A 65 -15.58 2.08 -0.57
C ASP A 65 -14.25 1.30 -0.62
N MET A 66 -13.77 0.85 0.54
CA MET A 66 -12.49 0.14 0.66
C MET A 66 -12.68 -1.28 1.13
N LEU A 67 -11.92 -2.17 0.51
CA LEU A 67 -11.76 -3.55 0.95
C LEU A 67 -10.67 -3.61 2.01
N ARG A 68 -10.71 -4.64 2.84
CA ARG A 68 -9.63 -4.93 3.76
C ARG A 68 -8.55 -5.74 3.05
N PHE A 69 -7.30 -5.47 3.38
CA PHE A 69 -6.25 -6.45 3.12
C PHE A 69 -6.34 -7.64 4.10
N ILE A 70 -5.38 -8.56 4.00
CA ILE A 70 -5.26 -9.73 4.87
C ILE A 70 -5.19 -9.36 6.36
N ASP A 71 -4.60 -8.21 6.70
CA ASP A 71 -4.42 -7.76 8.07
C ASP A 71 -5.37 -6.61 8.46
N THR A 72 -5.69 -6.54 9.76
CA THR A 72 -6.54 -5.48 10.31
C THR A 72 -5.87 -4.11 10.22
N GLY A 73 -6.66 -3.07 9.90
CA GLY A 73 -6.17 -1.69 9.80
C GLY A 73 -5.51 -1.35 8.46
N GLN A 74 -5.47 -2.30 7.52
CA GLN A 74 -4.92 -2.12 6.19
C GLN A 74 -6.04 -2.22 5.14
N TYR A 75 -6.07 -1.28 4.21
CA TYR A 75 -7.20 -1.07 3.30
C TYR A 75 -6.77 -0.96 1.86
N THR A 76 -7.66 -1.33 0.94
CA THR A 76 -7.39 -1.29 -0.50
C THR A 76 -8.61 -0.89 -1.31
N ARG A 77 -8.37 -0.24 -2.44
CA ARG A 77 -9.38 0.05 -3.45
C ARG A 77 -8.83 -0.27 -4.83
N TYR A 78 -9.61 -1.00 -5.62
CA TYR A 78 -9.27 -1.26 -7.01
C TYR A 78 -9.41 0.02 -7.85
N LEU A 79 -8.36 0.30 -8.62
CA LEU A 79 -8.31 1.35 -9.64
C LEU A 79 -8.64 0.77 -11.01
N ILE A 80 -8.15 -0.44 -11.29
CA ILE A 80 -8.40 -1.21 -12.52
C ILE A 80 -8.56 -2.69 -12.12
N GLY A 81 -9.54 -3.37 -12.72
CA GLY A 81 -9.91 -4.74 -12.36
C GLY A 81 -10.83 -4.80 -11.14
N SER A 82 -11.00 -5.99 -10.58
CA SER A 82 -11.91 -6.23 -9.45
C SER A 82 -11.29 -7.15 -8.41
N ALA A 83 -11.91 -7.18 -7.22
CA ALA A 83 -11.57 -8.14 -6.18
C ALA A 83 -11.75 -9.57 -6.65
N SER A 84 -12.87 -9.85 -7.35
CA SER A 84 -13.29 -11.17 -7.83
C SER A 84 -12.70 -11.54 -9.18
N THR A 85 -11.43 -11.91 -9.16
CA THR A 85 -10.73 -12.41 -10.37
C THR A 85 -10.76 -13.93 -10.37
N SER A 86 -11.10 -14.51 -11.52
CA SER A 86 -11.12 -15.96 -11.75
C SER A 86 -10.61 -16.25 -13.16
N ASP A 87 -10.39 -17.52 -13.49
CA ASP A 87 -10.10 -17.94 -14.88
C ASP A 87 -11.18 -17.47 -15.87
N ASP A 88 -12.43 -17.32 -15.41
CA ASP A 88 -13.57 -16.81 -16.19
C ASP A 88 -13.68 -15.27 -16.19
N ASN A 89 -12.94 -14.58 -15.32
CA ASN A 89 -12.86 -13.12 -15.25
C ASN A 89 -11.38 -12.67 -15.18
N PRO A 90 -10.58 -12.93 -16.24
CA PRO A 90 -9.16 -12.64 -16.22
C PRO A 90 -8.94 -11.13 -16.28
N ALA A 91 -8.58 -10.54 -15.15
CA ALA A 91 -7.98 -9.20 -15.14
C ALA A 91 -6.50 -9.35 -15.50
N ASN A 92 -6.12 -9.07 -16.75
CA ASN A 92 -4.73 -9.18 -17.23
C ASN A 92 -3.72 -8.51 -16.27
N ALA A 93 -4.11 -7.39 -15.66
CA ALA A 93 -3.47 -6.83 -14.47
C ALA A 93 -4.51 -6.07 -13.63
N THR A 94 -4.51 -6.28 -12.31
CA THR A 94 -5.28 -5.46 -11.38
C THR A 94 -4.40 -4.35 -10.83
N PHE A 95 -4.94 -3.15 -10.69
CA PHE A 95 -4.26 -2.01 -10.05
C PHE A 95 -5.04 -1.62 -8.81
N LYS A 96 -4.34 -1.44 -7.69
CA LYS A 96 -4.95 -1.21 -6.39
C LYS A 96 -4.23 -0.04 -5.71
N LEU A 97 -5.00 0.83 -5.09
CA LEU A 97 -4.51 1.81 -4.12
C LEU A 97 -4.62 1.18 -2.73
N GLY A 98 -3.49 0.93 -2.10
CA GLY A 98 -3.39 0.37 -0.75
C GLY A 98 -3.06 1.42 0.30
N PHE A 99 -3.46 1.17 1.54
CA PHE A 99 -3.12 1.97 2.71
C PHE A 99 -2.71 1.05 3.86
N VAL A 100 -1.46 1.20 4.31
CA VAL A 100 -0.88 0.43 5.41
C VAL A 100 -0.83 1.30 6.67
N HIS A 101 -1.25 0.73 7.80
CA HIS A 101 -1.28 1.42 9.09
C HIS A 101 0.15 1.84 9.52
N PRO A 102 0.31 2.93 10.29
CA PRO A 102 1.61 3.29 10.87
C PRO A 102 2.26 2.15 11.65
N HIS A 103 3.58 1.98 11.50
CA HIS A 103 4.36 0.97 12.24
C HIS A 103 3.79 -0.46 12.19
N SER A 104 3.13 -0.81 11.08
CA SER A 104 2.56 -2.15 10.87
C SER A 104 3.15 -2.83 9.64
N ALA A 105 3.19 -4.16 9.69
CA ALA A 105 3.56 -5.00 8.57
C ALA A 105 2.39 -5.88 8.12
N PHE A 106 2.45 -6.32 6.87
CA PHE A 106 1.62 -7.45 6.44
C PHE A 106 2.10 -8.74 7.10
N THR A 107 1.18 -9.65 7.39
CA THR A 107 1.53 -11.04 7.73
C THR A 107 2.39 -11.62 6.60
N PRO A 108 3.53 -12.28 6.88
CA PRO A 108 4.32 -12.96 5.86
C PRO A 108 3.49 -13.85 4.93
N HIS A 109 3.65 -13.63 3.63
CA HIS A 109 2.89 -14.34 2.60
C HIS A 109 3.67 -14.47 1.29
N ALA A 110 3.14 -15.28 0.38
CA ALA A 110 3.51 -15.29 -1.02
C ALA A 110 2.27 -15.10 -1.90
N HIS A 111 2.48 -14.56 -3.10
CA HIS A 111 1.47 -14.47 -4.14
C HIS A 111 1.73 -15.56 -5.18
N GLY A 112 0.71 -16.28 -5.65
CA GLY A 112 0.83 -17.18 -6.81
C GLY A 112 1.13 -16.46 -8.15
N ALA A 113 1.18 -15.13 -8.15
CA ALA A 113 1.43 -14.28 -9.31
C ALA A 113 2.45 -13.21 -8.95
N GLU A 114 3.10 -12.64 -9.96
CA GLU A 114 3.97 -11.50 -9.76
C GLU A 114 3.17 -10.23 -9.43
N HIS A 115 3.83 -9.33 -8.71
CA HIS A 115 3.28 -8.02 -8.45
C HIS A 115 4.35 -6.96 -8.24
N PHE A 116 3.93 -5.71 -8.45
CA PHE A 116 4.70 -4.52 -8.15
C PHE A 116 4.09 -3.79 -6.96
N VAL A 117 4.93 -3.23 -6.11
CA VAL A 117 4.53 -2.35 -5.01
C VAL A 117 5.29 -1.03 -5.10
N LEU A 118 4.59 0.05 -5.46
CA LEU A 118 5.10 1.41 -5.40
C LEU A 118 4.83 1.99 -4.02
N SER A 119 5.89 2.27 -3.27
CA SER A 119 5.81 2.91 -1.96
C SER A 119 5.83 4.43 -2.07
N MET A 120 4.80 5.10 -1.59
CA MET A 120 4.78 6.57 -1.52
C MET A 120 5.32 7.13 -0.19
N GLY A 121 5.75 6.25 0.71
CA GLY A 121 6.32 6.58 2.02
C GLY A 121 7.56 5.76 2.35
N TYR A 122 8.03 5.89 3.59
CA TYR A 122 9.16 5.09 4.10
C TYR A 122 8.68 3.70 4.49
N ALA A 123 9.21 2.69 3.80
CA ALA A 123 8.81 1.31 3.99
C ALA A 123 10.03 0.39 4.10
N SER A 124 9.78 -0.85 4.45
CA SER A 124 10.72 -1.95 4.25
C SER A 124 9.99 -3.18 3.75
N CYS A 125 10.71 -4.08 3.11
CA CYS A 125 10.21 -5.39 2.76
C CYS A 125 11.24 -6.45 3.17
N GLY A 126 10.81 -7.45 3.94
CA GLY A 126 11.57 -8.68 4.12
C GLY A 126 11.27 -9.61 2.96
N LEU A 127 12.29 -10.05 2.24
CA LEU A 127 12.20 -11.00 1.12
C LEU A 127 12.99 -12.24 1.51
N TYR A 128 12.41 -13.43 1.37
CA TYR A 128 13.17 -14.65 1.58
C TYR A 128 14.03 -14.96 0.36
N ASP A 129 15.35 -14.99 0.55
CA ASP A 129 16.34 -15.39 -0.44
C ASP A 129 16.56 -16.91 -0.31
N HIS A 130 16.13 -17.66 -1.33
CA HIS A 130 16.30 -19.10 -1.37
C HIS A 130 17.75 -19.55 -1.57
N ASP A 131 18.58 -18.75 -2.22
CA ASP A 131 19.97 -19.11 -2.51
C ASP A 131 20.85 -18.93 -1.26
N GLN A 132 20.55 -17.90 -0.45
CA GLN A 132 21.23 -17.63 0.81
C GLN A 132 20.53 -18.26 2.03
N GLU A 133 19.35 -18.87 1.81
CA GLU A 133 18.44 -19.35 2.84
C GLU A 133 18.25 -18.33 3.98
N ALA A 134 18.07 -17.06 3.65
CA ALA A 134 18.04 -15.96 4.61
C ALA A 134 17.03 -14.89 4.20
N VAL A 135 16.60 -14.05 5.14
CA VAL A 135 15.75 -12.90 4.81
C VAL A 135 16.63 -11.72 4.41
N ALA A 136 16.42 -11.23 3.19
CA ALA A 136 16.94 -9.95 2.73
C ALA A 136 16.00 -8.83 3.20
N HIS A 137 16.55 -7.84 3.93
CA HIS A 137 15.79 -6.66 4.34
C HIS A 137 16.03 -5.49 3.38
N VAL A 138 15.00 -5.18 2.58
CA VAL A 138 15.04 -4.06 1.63
C VAL A 138 14.41 -2.84 2.27
N ARG A 139 15.17 -1.74 2.41
CA ARG A 139 14.64 -0.43 2.86
C ARG A 139 14.20 0.37 1.64
N LEU A 140 12.99 0.90 1.69
CA LEU A 140 12.37 1.64 0.60
C LEU A 140 12.13 3.09 1.03
N ILE A 141 12.51 4.03 0.16
CA ILE A 141 12.22 5.44 0.33
C ILE A 141 10.96 5.81 -0.48
N PRO A 142 10.33 6.97 -0.25
CA PRO A 142 9.20 7.41 -1.07
C PRO A 142 9.56 7.44 -2.55
N GLY A 143 8.71 6.86 -3.40
CA GLY A 143 8.91 6.69 -4.84
C GLY A 143 9.64 5.41 -5.24
N SER A 144 10.00 4.53 -4.30
CA SER A 144 10.59 3.23 -4.62
C SER A 144 9.52 2.25 -5.12
N LEU A 145 9.82 1.57 -6.24
CA LEU A 145 9.04 0.47 -6.79
C LEU A 145 9.76 -0.85 -6.53
N LEU A 146 9.08 -1.81 -5.92
CA LEU A 146 9.60 -3.16 -5.71
C LEU A 146 8.82 -4.15 -6.60
N HIS A 147 9.54 -4.94 -7.40
CA HIS A 147 8.99 -6.09 -8.11
C HIS A 147 9.20 -7.33 -7.25
N ILE A 148 8.15 -8.10 -7.04
CA ILE A 148 8.22 -9.36 -6.29
C ILE A 148 7.65 -10.46 -7.19
N PRO A 149 8.50 -11.42 -7.61
CA PRO A 149 8.07 -12.55 -8.43
C PRO A 149 7.02 -13.42 -7.74
N ALA A 150 6.28 -14.18 -8.56
CA ALA A 150 5.38 -15.21 -8.06
C ALA A 150 6.11 -16.18 -7.11
N MET A 151 5.41 -16.59 -6.07
CA MET A 151 5.83 -17.48 -5.00
C MET A 151 7.02 -17.00 -4.16
N MET A 152 7.51 -15.77 -4.35
CA MET A 152 8.55 -15.20 -3.48
C MET A 152 7.96 -14.85 -2.10
N PRO A 153 8.43 -15.49 -1.01
CA PRO A 153 7.94 -15.22 0.33
C PRO A 153 8.39 -13.85 0.80
N HIS A 154 7.45 -13.01 1.23
CA HIS A 154 7.76 -11.65 1.61
C HIS A 154 6.78 -11.08 2.63
N SER A 155 7.18 -9.94 3.19
CA SER A 155 6.29 -9.10 3.98
C SER A 155 6.73 -7.66 3.87
N PHE A 156 5.75 -6.80 3.69
CA PHE A 156 5.92 -5.39 3.48
C PHE A 156 5.50 -4.61 4.73
N ASN A 157 6.28 -3.61 5.12
CA ASN A 157 6.17 -2.91 6.39
C ASN A 157 6.17 -1.39 6.21
N ASN A 158 5.25 -0.71 6.90
CA ASN A 158 5.27 0.72 7.07
C ASN A 158 6.13 1.11 8.27
N ARG A 159 7.25 1.79 8.02
CA ARG A 159 8.21 2.20 9.06
C ARG A 159 7.85 3.52 9.74
N ALA A 160 6.87 4.25 9.21
CA ALA A 160 6.56 5.62 9.61
C ALA A 160 5.36 5.69 10.57
N ASN A 161 5.29 6.81 11.30
CA ASN A 161 4.15 7.20 12.14
C ASN A 161 2.94 7.69 11.31
N ALA A 162 3.09 7.75 9.99
CA ALA A 162 2.07 8.17 9.05
C ALA A 162 1.53 6.96 8.27
N PRO A 163 0.26 7.00 7.83
CA PRO A 163 -0.28 6.03 6.89
C PRO A 163 0.63 5.94 5.67
N LEU A 164 0.72 4.75 5.10
CA LEU A 164 1.53 4.51 3.92
C LEU A 164 0.62 4.16 2.74
N PRO A 165 0.42 5.12 1.81
CA PRO A 165 -0.19 4.84 0.52
C PRO A 165 0.75 4.01 -0.35
N LEU A 166 0.18 2.99 -0.99
CA LEU A 166 0.84 2.12 -1.95
C LEU A 166 0.05 2.10 -3.25
N VAL A 167 0.74 1.99 -4.38
CA VAL A 167 0.11 1.55 -5.63
C VAL A 167 0.62 0.15 -5.94
N ILE A 168 -0.29 -0.79 -6.04
CA ILE A 168 0.02 -2.22 -6.19
C ILE A 168 -0.56 -2.69 -7.51
N ALA A 169 0.23 -3.42 -8.29
CA ALA A 169 -0.23 -4.05 -9.52
C ALA A 169 0.06 -5.55 -9.46
N ASN A 170 -0.96 -6.40 -9.64
CA ASN A 170 -0.80 -7.86 -9.67
C ASN A 170 -1.26 -8.38 -11.03
N THR A 171 -0.55 -9.36 -11.59
CA THR A 171 -1.02 -10.08 -12.79
C THR A 171 -2.10 -11.09 -12.39
N GLY A 172 -3.26 -11.06 -13.05
CA GLY A 172 -4.22 -12.17 -13.04
C GLY A 172 -4.95 -12.51 -11.74
N MET A 173 -4.63 -11.87 -10.61
CA MET A 173 -5.25 -12.21 -9.31
C MET A 173 -5.78 -11.02 -8.52
N GLY A 174 -7.07 -11.10 -8.21
CA GLY A 174 -7.76 -10.28 -7.26
C GLY A 174 -7.51 -10.75 -5.82
N ILE A 175 -8.01 -10.00 -4.84
CA ILE A 175 -7.69 -10.20 -3.42
C ILE A 175 -8.44 -11.38 -2.80
N ASP A 176 -9.52 -11.84 -3.45
CA ASP A 176 -10.28 -13.00 -3.00
C ASP A 176 -9.78 -14.33 -3.58
N HIS A 177 -8.82 -14.29 -4.50
CA HIS A 177 -8.23 -15.50 -5.07
C HIS A 177 -7.48 -16.28 -3.99
N GLU A 178 -7.59 -17.62 -3.99
CA GLU A 178 -6.99 -18.47 -2.95
C GLU A 178 -5.46 -18.41 -2.91
N ASP A 179 -4.86 -18.16 -4.07
CA ASP A 179 -3.42 -17.93 -4.23
C ASP A 179 -3.02 -16.46 -4.14
N TYR A 180 -3.95 -15.56 -3.81
CA TYR A 180 -3.60 -14.16 -3.61
C TYR A 180 -2.63 -14.03 -2.44
N ALA A 181 -2.92 -14.53 -1.24
CA ALA A 181 -2.00 -14.36 -0.12
C ALA A 181 -1.85 -15.67 0.64
N ILE A 182 -0.89 -16.49 0.21
CA ILE A 182 -0.58 -17.77 0.83
C ILE A 182 0.29 -17.52 2.07
N THR A 183 -0.32 -17.64 3.25
CA THR A 183 0.36 -17.53 4.54
C THR A 183 1.04 -18.84 4.95
N ALA A 184 1.87 -18.82 5.99
CA ALA A 184 2.52 -20.04 6.50
C ALA A 184 1.51 -21.11 6.88
N ALA A 185 0.41 -20.73 7.54
CA ALA A 185 -0.65 -21.66 7.93
C ALA A 185 -1.36 -22.30 6.72
N MET A 186 -1.60 -21.53 5.66
CA MET A 186 -2.18 -22.05 4.42
C MET A 186 -1.22 -22.99 3.71
N ALA A 187 0.07 -22.64 3.66
CA ALA A 187 1.10 -23.50 3.10
C ALA A 187 1.25 -24.82 3.90
N GLU A 188 1.14 -24.78 5.23
CA GLU A 188 1.15 -25.98 6.08
C GLU A 188 -0.03 -26.91 5.81
N GLU A 189 -1.20 -26.35 5.51
CA GLU A 189 -2.35 -27.15 5.12
C GLU A 189 -2.14 -27.82 3.76
N ARG A 190 -1.57 -27.11 2.77
CA ARG A 190 -1.24 -27.68 1.46
C ARG A 190 -0.15 -28.75 1.55
N ALA A 191 0.89 -28.51 2.34
CA ALA A 191 1.95 -29.49 2.61
C ALA A 191 1.40 -30.78 3.21
N ARG A 192 0.48 -30.68 4.20
CA ARG A 192 -0.20 -31.86 4.77
C ARG A 192 -1.04 -32.66 3.76
N ARG A 193 -1.43 -32.05 2.64
CA ARG A 193 -2.13 -32.70 1.52
C ARG A 193 -1.18 -33.28 0.47
N GLY A 194 0.15 -33.18 0.66
CA GLY A 194 1.18 -33.76 -0.20
C GLY A 194 1.78 -32.79 -1.24
N ASP A 195 1.59 -31.48 -1.09
CA ASP A 195 2.23 -30.48 -1.95
C ASP A 195 3.67 -30.17 -1.50
N GLU A 196 4.66 -30.73 -2.20
CA GLU A 196 6.09 -30.52 -1.93
C GLU A 196 6.53 -29.05 -2.10
N ALA A 197 5.91 -28.30 -3.02
CA ALA A 197 6.23 -26.88 -3.20
C ALA A 197 5.77 -26.07 -1.99
N ALA A 198 4.64 -26.45 -1.39
CA ALA A 198 4.15 -25.85 -0.17
C ALA A 198 5.07 -26.11 1.04
N GLU A 199 5.72 -27.28 1.15
CA GLU A 199 6.67 -27.56 2.24
C GLU A 199 7.83 -26.57 2.27
N ARG A 200 8.43 -26.27 1.10
CA ARG A 200 9.49 -25.27 0.98
C ARG A 200 9.01 -23.87 1.35
N LEU A 201 7.77 -23.55 0.96
CA LEU A 201 7.14 -22.27 1.27
C LEU A 201 6.89 -22.09 2.78
N VAL A 202 6.49 -23.16 3.49
CA VAL A 202 6.32 -23.15 4.96
C VAL A 202 7.61 -22.73 5.64
N ALA A 203 8.73 -23.39 5.34
CA ALA A 203 10.01 -23.11 5.97
C ALA A 203 10.43 -21.64 5.78
N ALA A 204 10.28 -21.13 4.55
CA ALA A 204 10.61 -19.75 4.22
C ALA A 204 9.71 -18.74 4.95
N LEU A 205 8.40 -18.95 4.96
CA LEU A 205 7.44 -18.06 5.62
C LEU A 205 7.61 -18.07 7.14
N ARG A 206 7.84 -19.24 7.75
CA ARG A 206 8.11 -19.33 9.20
C ARG A 206 9.40 -18.63 9.60
N LYS A 207 10.45 -18.73 8.77
CA LYS A 207 11.68 -17.98 9.00
C LYS A 207 11.43 -16.47 8.89
N LEU A 208 10.66 -16.04 7.90
CA LEU A 208 10.28 -14.65 7.74
C LEU A 208 9.46 -14.13 8.93
N GLU A 209 8.47 -14.88 9.41
CA GLU A 209 7.70 -14.56 10.63
C GLU A 209 8.61 -14.39 11.86
N ALA A 210 9.55 -15.31 12.07
CA ALA A 210 10.49 -15.24 13.19
C ALA A 210 11.38 -13.99 13.11
N GLU A 211 11.86 -13.63 11.92
CA GLU A 211 12.67 -12.43 11.73
C GLU A 211 11.86 -11.15 11.86
N MET A 212 10.61 -11.13 11.38
CA MET A 212 9.72 -9.97 11.50
C MET A 212 9.25 -9.72 12.93
N ALA A 213 9.11 -10.77 13.74
CA ALA A 213 8.86 -10.61 15.17
C ALA A 213 10.04 -9.91 15.90
N SER A 214 11.21 -9.82 15.27
CA SER A 214 12.34 -9.06 15.81
C SER A 214 12.26 -7.57 15.44
N GLU A 215 12.67 -6.70 16.35
CA GLU A 215 12.66 -5.23 16.14
C GLU A 215 13.46 -4.76 14.92
N ARG A 216 14.33 -5.61 14.35
CA ARG A 216 15.19 -5.25 13.19
C ARG A 216 14.39 -4.91 11.94
N VAL A 217 13.22 -5.53 11.74
CA VAL A 217 12.41 -5.31 10.52
C VAL A 217 11.47 -4.12 10.67
N HIS A 218 11.08 -3.82 11.90
CA HIS A 218 10.29 -2.64 12.30
C HIS A 218 11.13 -1.39 12.53
N ALA A 219 12.41 -1.39 12.11
CA ALA A 219 13.32 -0.30 12.34
C ALA A 219 12.72 1.06 11.93
N ASP A 220 12.63 1.96 12.90
CA ASP A 220 12.04 3.27 12.73
C ASP A 220 12.68 4.09 11.60
N VAL A 221 11.93 5.08 11.13
CA VAL A 221 12.47 6.16 10.29
C VAL A 221 13.61 6.87 11.03
N SER A 222 14.81 6.81 10.46
CA SER A 222 16.02 7.46 10.97
C SER A 222 15.89 8.99 10.98
N LEU A 223 16.76 9.68 11.72
CA LEU A 223 16.78 11.15 11.76
C LEU A 223 16.96 11.77 10.36
N ARG A 224 17.83 11.18 9.52
CA ARG A 224 18.03 11.63 8.14
C ARG A 224 16.77 11.49 7.31
N GLU A 225 16.07 10.36 7.44
CA GLU A 225 14.81 10.12 6.74
C GLU A 225 13.70 11.06 7.25
N ARG A 226 13.65 11.34 8.56
CA ARG A 226 12.72 12.32 9.15
C ARG A 226 12.96 13.72 8.58
N LEU A 227 14.23 14.16 8.50
CA LEU A 227 14.60 15.43 7.90
C LEU A 227 14.20 15.49 6.42
N ALA A 228 14.49 14.44 5.65
CA ALA A 228 14.08 14.37 4.24
C ALA A 228 12.54 14.38 4.07
N GLY A 229 11.80 13.74 4.99
CA GLY A 229 10.35 13.81 5.02
C GLY A 229 9.83 15.22 5.29
N PHE A 230 10.46 15.93 6.23
CA PHE A 230 10.16 17.34 6.50
C PHE A 230 10.44 18.23 5.29
N LEU A 231 11.60 18.08 4.64
CA LEU A 231 11.94 18.83 3.44
C LEU A 231 10.96 18.57 2.29
N ARG A 232 10.47 17.33 2.12
CA ARG A 232 9.41 17.02 1.14
C ARG A 232 8.09 17.70 1.47
N ARG A 233 7.73 17.83 2.75
CA ARG A 233 6.54 18.60 3.15
C ARG A 233 6.69 20.07 2.77
N LEU A 234 7.86 20.66 3.02
CA LEU A 234 8.14 22.04 2.61
C LEU A 234 8.11 22.20 1.09
N ALA A 235 8.71 21.26 0.35
CA ALA A 235 8.67 21.25 -1.10
C ALA A 235 7.23 21.16 -1.63
N GLY A 236 6.39 20.28 -1.07
CA GLY A 236 4.97 20.18 -1.45
C GLY A 236 4.17 21.45 -1.20
N VAL A 237 4.49 22.21 -0.14
CA VAL A 237 3.89 23.54 0.11
C VAL A 237 4.27 24.52 -1.01
N LEU A 238 5.52 24.47 -1.50
CA LEU A 238 6.01 25.32 -2.59
C LEU A 238 5.43 24.90 -3.94
N GLU A 239 5.34 23.60 -4.22
CA GLU A 239 4.78 23.05 -5.47
C GLU A 239 3.28 23.35 -5.60
N GLY A 240 2.53 23.31 -4.50
CA GLY A 240 1.13 23.76 -4.47
C GLY A 240 0.94 25.24 -4.79
N GLY A 241 2.02 26.03 -4.86
CA GLY A 241 2.07 27.47 -5.14
C GLY A 241 1.89 27.89 -6.60
N ALA A 242 1.74 26.96 -7.55
CA ALA A 242 1.63 27.24 -9.00
C ALA A 242 0.20 27.27 -9.55
#